data_AF-A0A958ISV8-F1
#
_entry.id   AF-A0A958ISV8-F1
#
_cell.length_a   1.000
_cell.length_b   1.000
_cell.length_c   1.000
_cell.angle_alpha   90.00
_cell.angle_beta   90.00
_cell.angle_gamma   90.00
#
_symmetry.space_group_name_H-M   'P 1'
#
loop_
_entity.id
_entity.type
_entity.pdbx_description
1 polymer ?
#
loop_
_entity_poly.entity_id
_entity_poly.type
_entity_poly.pdbx_seq_one_letter_code
_entity_poly.pdbx_strand_id
1 'polypeptide(L)'
;IGHLNHSNLNITWGPLRYLINSPRMHIWHHDIILHGEHGKNFGVVFSLWDWLFGTAYMPVDPGSVKQPKQLGFDDMDRFPGGLLLRLVYPFWKKRNGK
;
A
#
# COMPACT_ATOMS: atom_id res chain seq x y z
N ILE A 1 5.87 -14.67 1.19
CA ILE A 1 6.14 -13.34 0.59
C ILE A 1 5.19 -12.27 1.13
N GLY A 2 3.87 -12.52 1.27
CA GLY A 2 2.94 -11.54 1.85
C GLY A 2 3.34 -11.01 3.24
N HIS A 3 3.76 -11.88 4.17
CA HIS A 3 4.29 -11.45 5.48
C HIS A 3 5.56 -10.61 5.38
N LEU A 4 6.45 -10.92 4.43
CA LEU A 4 7.66 -10.15 4.19
C LEU A 4 7.30 -8.74 3.68
N ASN A 5 6.30 -8.63 2.79
CA ASN A 5 5.87 -7.35 2.23
C ASN A 5 5.23 -6.40 3.25
N HIS A 6 4.76 -6.91 4.38
CA HIS A 6 4.27 -6.10 5.51
C HIS A 6 5.30 -5.98 6.65
N SER A 7 6.58 -6.26 6.37
CA SER A 7 7.67 -6.00 7.32
C SER A 7 8.25 -4.61 7.09
N ASN A 8 8.70 -3.94 8.16
CA ASN A 8 9.38 -2.64 8.09
C ASN A 8 10.83 -2.75 7.60
N LEU A 9 11.08 -3.63 6.63
CA LEU A 9 12.41 -3.88 6.06
C LEU A 9 12.59 -3.09 4.76
N ASN A 10 13.74 -2.44 4.62
CA ASN A 10 14.10 -1.71 3.41
C ASN A 10 14.78 -2.63 2.38
N ILE A 11 14.07 -3.69 1.96
CA ILE A 11 14.59 -4.66 0.98
C ILE A 11 14.06 -4.30 -0.41
N THR A 12 14.96 -4.34 -1.39
CA THR A 12 14.63 -4.23 -2.82
C THR A 12 15.21 -5.44 -3.55
N TRP A 13 14.61 -5.82 -4.66
CA TRP A 13 15.09 -6.96 -5.47
C TRP A 13 15.94 -6.54 -6.68
N GLY A 14 16.33 -5.27 -6.77
CA GLY A 14 17.05 -4.76 -7.95
C GLY A 14 16.25 -5.04 -9.24
N PRO A 15 16.83 -5.67 -10.27
CA PRO A 15 16.13 -6.03 -11.50
C PRO A 15 14.92 -6.95 -11.30
N LEU A 16 14.92 -7.82 -10.28
CA LEU A 16 13.81 -8.74 -10.02
C LEU A 16 12.52 -8.03 -9.56
N ARG A 17 12.57 -6.71 -9.30
CA ARG A 17 11.38 -5.89 -8.99
C ARG A 17 10.31 -5.92 -10.08
N TYR A 18 10.68 -6.27 -11.31
CA TYR A 18 9.74 -6.40 -12.42
C TYR A 18 8.91 -7.69 -12.37
N LEU A 19 9.32 -8.66 -11.55
CA LEU A 19 8.64 -9.94 -11.41
C LEU A 19 8.05 -10.10 -10.00
N ILE A 20 8.83 -9.79 -8.96
CA ILE A 20 8.48 -10.04 -7.56
C ILE A 20 8.35 -8.73 -6.80
N ASN A 21 7.26 -8.60 -6.03
CA ASN A 21 7.04 -7.45 -5.16
C ASN A 21 7.99 -7.51 -3.94
N SER A 22 8.46 -6.34 -3.49
CA SER A 22 9.33 -6.18 -2.33
C SER A 22 8.61 -5.41 -1.23
N PRO A 23 9.04 -5.50 0.04
CA PRO A 23 8.43 -4.71 1.11
C PRO A 23 8.48 -3.21 0.82
N ARG A 24 9.56 -2.74 0.18
CA ARG A 24 9.73 -1.35 -0.23
C ARG A 24 8.77 -0.92 -1.34
N MET A 25 8.36 -1.82 -2.23
CA MET A 25 7.37 -1.51 -3.27
C MET A 25 5.96 -1.63 -2.70
N HIS A 26 5.68 -2.67 -1.93
CA HIS A 26 4.38 -2.92 -1.29
C HIS A 26 3.94 -1.77 -0.38
N ILE A 27 4.84 -1.14 0.37
CA ILE A 27 4.44 -0.06 1.29
C ILE A 27 3.77 1.14 0.59
N TRP A 28 4.13 1.41 -0.68
CA TRP A 28 3.50 2.48 -1.47
C TRP A 28 2.05 2.19 -1.84
N HIS A 29 1.61 0.93 -1.78
CA HIS A 29 0.20 0.58 -1.89
C HIS A 29 -0.64 1.22 -0.77
N HIS A 30 -0.04 1.41 0.41
CA HIS A 30 -0.66 1.98 1.59
C HIS A 30 -0.50 3.50 1.71
N ASP A 31 0.17 4.16 0.75
CA ASP A 31 0.30 5.62 0.73
C ASP A 31 -1.05 6.27 0.49
N ILE A 32 -1.48 7.15 1.41
CA ILE A 32 -2.82 7.75 1.37
C ILE A 32 -3.01 8.67 0.15
N ILE A 33 -1.94 9.35 -0.29
CA ILE A 33 -2.01 10.31 -1.40
C ILE A 33 -2.16 9.56 -2.72
N LEU A 34 -1.31 8.55 -2.95
CA LEU A 34 -1.39 7.70 -4.15
C LEU A 34 -2.67 6.86 -4.18
N HIS A 35 -3.15 6.43 -3.02
CA HIS A 35 -4.41 5.70 -2.92
C HIS A 35 -5.60 6.55 -3.35
N GLY A 36 -5.67 7.81 -2.91
CA GLY A 36 -6.75 8.74 -3.25
C GLY A 36 -6.79 9.18 -4.72
N GLU A 37 -5.66 9.10 -5.45
CA GLU A 37 -5.62 9.41 -6.88
C GLU A 37 -6.02 8.20 -7.74
N HIS A 38 -5.28 7.09 -7.68
CA HIS A 38 -5.53 5.93 -8.58
C HIS A 38 -5.08 4.56 -8.04
N GLY A 39 -4.62 4.45 -6.78
CA GLY A 39 -4.05 3.21 -6.24
C GLY A 39 -2.81 2.72 -7.00
N LYS A 40 -1.85 2.10 -6.31
CA LYS A 40 -0.62 1.58 -6.93
C LYS A 40 -0.23 0.24 -6.32
N ASN A 41 0.59 -0.53 -7.03
CA ASN A 41 1.22 -1.76 -6.54
C ASN A 41 0.23 -2.80 -5.98
N PHE A 42 -0.77 -3.19 -6.77
CA PHE A 42 -1.81 -4.14 -6.37
C PHE A 42 -1.30 -5.58 -6.23
N GLY A 43 -0.24 -5.94 -6.94
CA GLY A 43 0.32 -7.29 -6.95
C GLY A 43 1.07 -7.61 -5.67
N VAL A 44 0.46 -8.36 -4.73
CA VAL A 44 1.10 -8.71 -3.44
C VAL A 44 2.33 -9.61 -3.59
N VAL A 45 2.38 -10.48 -4.60
CA VAL A 45 3.52 -11.38 -4.85
C VAL A 45 4.21 -11.03 -6.16
N PHE A 46 3.44 -11.00 -7.25
CA PHE A 46 3.95 -10.70 -8.58
C PHE A 46 3.68 -9.25 -8.95
N SER A 47 4.71 -8.41 -8.86
CA SER A 47 4.68 -7.02 -9.33
C SER A 47 4.60 -6.92 -10.86
N LEU A 48 4.83 -8.02 -11.58
CA LEU A 48 4.70 -8.12 -13.04
C LEU A 48 3.38 -7.53 -13.54
N TRP A 49 2.27 -7.82 -12.85
CA TRP A 49 0.96 -7.29 -13.21
C TRP A 49 0.91 -5.77 -13.12
N ASP A 50 1.53 -5.19 -12.09
CA ASP A 50 1.57 -3.75 -11.93
C ASP A 50 2.37 -3.05 -13.03
N TRP A 51 3.44 -3.69 -13.50
CA TRP A 51 4.21 -3.17 -14.63
C TRP A 51 3.43 -3.30 -15.95
N LEU A 52 2.74 -4.42 -16.16
CA LEU A 52 1.96 -4.68 -17.36
C LEU A 52 0.76 -3.71 -17.49
N PHE A 53 0.11 -3.39 -16.38
CA PHE A 53 -1.08 -2.53 -16.35
C PHE A 53 -0.78 -1.08 -15.95
N GLY A 54 0.49 -0.69 -15.79
CA GLY A 54 0.88 0.70 -15.51
C GLY A 54 0.54 1.19 -14.10
N THR A 55 0.31 0.27 -13.15
CA THR A 55 0.01 0.58 -11.73
C THR A 55 1.25 0.48 -10.84
N ALA A 56 2.41 0.11 -11.39
CA ALA A 56 3.67 0.06 -10.66
C ALA A 56 4.15 1.45 -10.25
N TYR A 57 4.52 1.59 -8.98
CA TYR A 57 5.11 2.80 -8.41
C TYR A 57 6.27 2.43 -7.49
N MET A 58 7.47 2.88 -7.83
CA MET A 58 8.65 2.73 -6.99
C MET A 58 9.62 3.88 -7.28
N PRO A 59 9.66 4.93 -6.43
CA PRO A 59 10.55 6.06 -6.65
C PRO A 59 11.99 5.60 -6.46
N VAL A 60 12.77 5.64 -7.54
CA VAL A 60 14.20 5.32 -7.52
C VAL A 60 14.93 6.63 -7.30
N ASP A 61 15.17 7.01 -6.05
CA ASP A 61 15.99 8.18 -5.75
C ASP A 61 17.44 7.75 -5.41
N PRO A 62 18.45 8.22 -6.16
CA PRO A 62 19.84 7.99 -5.82
C PRO A 62 20.16 8.70 -4.49
N GLY A 63 20.38 7.93 -3.42
CA GLY A 63 20.88 8.46 -2.14
C GLY A 63 19.86 8.71 -1.03
N SER A 64 18.55 8.50 -1.26
CA SER A 64 17.56 8.51 -0.18
C SER A 64 16.54 7.39 -0.28
N VAL A 65 16.29 6.73 0.84
CA VAL A 65 15.22 5.74 0.97
C VAL A 65 13.92 6.50 1.18
N LYS A 66 13.22 6.82 0.10
CA LYS A 66 11.88 7.42 0.20
C LYS A 66 10.87 6.38 0.71
N GLN A 67 10.12 6.79 1.72
CA GLN A 67 8.95 6.08 2.25
C GLN A 67 7.71 6.98 2.06
N PRO A 68 6.51 6.38 2.00
CA PRO A 68 5.25 7.13 2.10
C PRO A 68 5.29 8.10 3.28
N LYS A 69 4.83 9.34 3.06
CA LYS A 69 4.75 10.33 4.14
C LYS A 69 3.67 9.97 5.16
N GLN A 70 2.59 9.36 4.68
CA GLN A 70 1.45 8.97 5.49
C GLN A 70 0.86 7.66 4.94
N LEU A 71 0.69 6.70 5.84
CA LEU A 71 0.03 5.43 5.55
C LEU A 71 -1.42 5.50 6.02
N GLY A 72 -2.33 4.89 5.27
CA GLY A 72 -3.73 4.80 5.67
C GLY A 72 -4.69 4.63 4.51
N PHE A 73 -5.91 5.09 4.74
CA PHE A 73 -7.03 5.08 3.81
C PHE A 73 -7.87 6.33 4.07
N ASP A 74 -8.79 6.65 3.17
CA ASP A 74 -9.67 7.81 3.29
C ASP A 74 -10.51 7.79 4.58
N ASP A 75 -10.84 8.97 5.12
CA ASP A 75 -11.57 9.12 6.39
C ASP A 75 -10.84 8.53 7.63
N MET A 76 -9.51 8.35 7.60
CA MET A 76 -8.74 7.84 8.75
C MET A 76 -8.96 8.67 10.02
N ASP A 77 -9.11 9.99 9.88
CA ASP A 77 -9.39 10.92 10.99
C ASP A 77 -10.74 10.67 11.67
N ARG A 78 -11.68 10.03 10.96
CA ARG A 78 -13.01 9.66 11.47
C ARG A 78 -13.08 8.21 11.89
N PHE A 79 -12.01 7.43 11.68
CA PHE A 79 -12.00 6.02 12.01
C PHE A 79 -11.98 5.84 13.54
N PRO A 80 -12.87 5.01 14.11
CA PRO A 80 -13.02 4.96 15.55
C PRO A 80 -11.76 4.46 16.26
N GLY A 81 -11.48 5.09 17.39
CA GLY A 81 -10.47 4.61 18.35
C GLY A 81 -10.95 3.37 19.10
N GLY A 82 -10.01 2.55 19.58
CA GLY A 82 -10.32 1.37 20.40
C GLY A 82 -10.74 0.13 19.61
N LEU A 83 -10.36 -1.05 20.13
CA LEU A 83 -10.55 -2.33 19.43
C LEU A 83 -12.03 -2.64 19.16
N LEU A 84 -12.89 -2.50 20.18
CA LEU A 84 -14.31 -2.85 20.08
C LEU A 84 -15.02 -2.01 19.01
N LEU A 85 -14.81 -0.70 19.01
CA LEU A 85 -15.43 0.19 18.02
C LEU A 85 -14.95 -0.13 16.59
N ARG A 86 -13.68 -0.50 16.40
CA ARG A 86 -13.15 -0.93 15.10
C ARG A 86 -13.75 -2.24 14.60
N LEU A 87 -14.02 -3.18 15.50
CA LEU A 87 -14.66 -4.46 15.15
C LEU A 87 -16.12 -4.30 14.72
N VAL A 88 -16.84 -3.35 15.31
CA VAL A 88 -18.26 -3.10 14.99
C VAL A 88 -18.46 -2.07 13.86
N TYR A 89 -17.45 -1.25 13.55
CA TYR A 89 -17.51 -0.21 12.52
C TYR A 89 -18.05 -0.67 11.16
N PRO A 90 -17.65 -1.85 10.61
CA PRO A 90 -18.19 -2.35 9.34
C PRO A 90 -19.70 -2.56 9.33
N PHE A 91 -20.31 -2.80 10.50
CA PHE A 91 -21.76 -3.02 10.65
C PHE A 91 -22.51 -1.73 10.99
N TRP A 92 -21.80 -0.67 11.39
CA TRP A 92 -22.39 0.62 11.76
C TRP A 92 -22.45 1.59 10.58
N LYS A 93 -21.46 1.53 9.67
CA LYS A 93 -21.48 2.34 8.44
C LYS A 93 -22.57 1.81 7.51
N LYS A 94 -23.73 2.49 7.48
CA LYS A 94 -24.74 2.31 6.43
C LYS A 94 -24.04 2.47 5.08
N ARG A 95 -24.13 1.45 4.23
CA ARG A 95 -23.60 1.46 2.86
C ARG A 95 -24.44 2.44 2.04
N ASN A 96 -24.20 3.74 2.18
CA ASN A 96 -24.71 4.72 1.23
C ASN A 96 -23.85 4.54 -0.03
N GLY A 97 -24.40 3.79 -0.97
CA GLY A 97 -23.76 3.45 -2.23
C GLY A 97 -23.28 4.71 -2.96
N LYS A 98 -22.09 4.61 -3.51
CA LYS A 98 -21.86 5.00 -4.89
C LYS A 98 -21.79 3.73 -5.71
#